data_AF-Q9LTF8-F1
#
_entry.id   AF-Q9LTF8-F1
#
_cell.length_a   1.000
_cell.length_b   1.000
_cell.length_c   1.000
_cell.angle_alpha   90.00
_cell.angle_beta   90.00
_cell.angle_gamma   90.00
#
_symmetry.space_group_name_H-M   'P 1'
#
loop_
_entity.id
_entity.type
_entity.pdbx_description
1 polymer ?
#
loop_
_entity_poly.entity_id
_entity_poly.type
_entity_poly.pdbx_seq_one_letter_code
_entity_poly.pdbx_strand_id
1 'polypeptide(L)'
;MWGKPRQPPMGHKEFTALLDSEGRVVESKALRERVFYGGIEHQLRREVWPFLLGYYAYDSTYAEREYLRSVKRMEYATLKQQWQSISPEQAKRFTKYRERKGLIDKDVVRTDRAFEYYEGDDNLHVNSMRDILLTYSFYNFDLGYCQGMSDYLSPILFVMEDESESFWCFVALMERLGPNFNRDQNGMHTQLFALSKLVELLDSPLHNYFKENDCLNYFFCFRWILIQFKREFEYEKTMQLWEVMWTHYLSEHFHLYVCVAVLKRCRSKIMGEQMDFDTLLKFINELSGHIDLDSTVRDAEALCIEAGENGAASIPPGTPPSLPLDDGTLYPQEDDVL
;
A
#
# COMPACT_ATOMS: atom_id res chain seq x y z
N MET A 1 -2.40 21.56 17.98
CA MET A 1 -2.57 21.23 16.56
C MET A 1 -1.22 21.41 15.91
N TRP A 2 -0.52 20.30 15.68
CA TRP A 2 0.78 20.31 15.00
C TRP A 2 0.55 20.08 13.49
N GLY A 3 1.52 20.40 12.63
CA GLY A 3 1.42 20.17 11.17
C GLY A 3 0.64 21.24 10.38
N LYS A 4 0.92 21.32 9.07
CA LYS A 4 0.31 22.31 8.15
C LYS A 4 -1.14 21.91 7.83
N PRO A 5 -2.07 22.87 7.65
CA PRO A 5 -3.41 22.54 7.18
C PRO A 5 -3.36 21.93 5.77
N ARG A 6 -4.23 20.95 5.52
CA ARG A 6 -4.38 20.31 4.20
C ARG A 6 -4.82 21.36 3.17
N GLN A 7 -4.25 21.27 1.98
CA GLN A 7 -4.61 22.09 0.83
C GLN A 7 -5.74 21.41 0.04
N PRO A 8 -6.45 22.13 -0.84
CA PRO A 8 -7.36 21.50 -1.79
C PRO A 8 -6.64 20.46 -2.68
N PRO A 9 -7.36 19.44 -3.17
CA PRO A 9 -6.81 18.48 -4.12
C PRO A 9 -6.22 19.14 -5.37
N MET A 10 -5.15 18.56 -5.89
CA MET A 10 -4.51 19.02 -7.12
C MET A 10 -5.40 18.69 -8.33
N GLY A 11 -5.75 19.71 -9.10
CA GLY A 11 -6.52 19.55 -10.35
C GLY A 11 -5.64 19.59 -11.61
N HIS A 12 -6.26 19.36 -12.76
CA HIS A 12 -5.55 19.23 -14.05
C HIS A 12 -4.62 20.41 -14.38
N LYS A 13 -5.06 21.66 -14.15
CA LYS A 13 -4.25 22.85 -14.48
C LYS A 13 -2.91 22.87 -13.72
N GLU A 14 -2.93 22.49 -12.46
CA GLU A 14 -1.72 22.43 -11.62
C GLU A 14 -0.82 21.29 -12.07
N PHE A 15 -1.38 20.12 -12.39
CA PHE A 15 -0.60 19.00 -12.88
C PHE A 15 0.06 19.27 -14.24
N THR A 16 -0.68 19.84 -15.20
CA THR A 16 -0.11 20.22 -16.51
C THR A 16 1.05 21.21 -16.37
N ALA A 17 1.02 22.10 -15.37
CA ALA A 17 2.11 23.04 -15.11
C ALA A 17 3.40 22.36 -14.61
N LEU A 18 3.32 21.12 -14.12
CA LEU A 18 4.47 20.32 -13.68
C LEU A 18 5.08 19.48 -14.82
N LEU A 19 4.46 19.51 -16.01
CA LEU A 19 4.88 18.73 -17.17
C LEU A 19 5.66 19.59 -18.18
N ASP A 20 6.67 19.01 -18.83
CA ASP A 20 7.26 19.60 -20.04
C ASP A 20 6.39 19.36 -21.29
N SER A 21 6.82 19.86 -22.44
CA SER A 21 6.11 19.69 -23.71
C SER A 21 6.02 18.24 -24.19
N GLU A 22 6.87 17.34 -23.67
CA GLU A 22 6.88 15.91 -23.99
C GLU A 22 6.14 15.07 -22.94
N GLY A 23 5.62 15.71 -21.89
CA GLY A 23 4.87 15.07 -20.81
C GLY A 23 5.72 14.49 -19.68
N ARG A 24 7.00 14.89 -19.55
CA ARG A 24 7.84 14.51 -18.42
C ARG A 24 7.49 15.34 -17.20
N VAL A 25 7.51 14.73 -16.02
CA VAL A 25 7.40 15.45 -14.74
C VAL A 25 8.76 16.05 -14.40
N VAL A 26 8.95 17.33 -14.71
CA VAL A 26 10.24 18.02 -14.57
C VAL A 26 10.66 18.16 -13.10
N GLU A 27 9.69 18.41 -12.21
CA GLU A 27 9.91 18.59 -10.78
C GLU A 27 9.17 17.52 -9.97
N SER A 28 9.65 16.28 -10.02
CA SER A 28 9.02 15.15 -9.30
C SER A 28 8.89 15.39 -7.79
N LYS A 29 9.84 16.11 -7.17
CA LYS A 29 9.74 16.52 -5.76
C LYS A 29 8.57 17.48 -5.52
N ALA A 30 8.35 18.46 -6.40
CA ALA A 30 7.25 19.41 -6.28
C ALA A 30 5.89 18.70 -6.45
N LEU A 31 5.79 17.74 -7.38
CA LEU A 31 4.60 16.90 -7.53
C LEU A 31 4.31 16.11 -6.23
N ARG A 32 5.33 15.42 -5.69
CA ARG A 32 5.20 14.62 -4.45
C ARG A 32 4.84 15.50 -3.26
N GLU A 33 5.44 16.67 -3.11
CA GLU A 33 5.05 17.64 -2.08
C GLU A 33 3.60 18.11 -2.22
N ARG A 34 3.19 18.45 -3.45
CA ARG A 34 1.84 18.95 -3.75
C ARG A 34 0.76 17.91 -3.43
N VAL A 35 1.02 16.64 -3.79
CA VAL A 35 0.14 15.52 -3.46
C VAL A 35 0.13 15.26 -1.95
N PHE A 36 1.28 15.30 -1.28
CA PHE A 36 1.36 15.10 0.17
C PHE A 36 0.49 16.11 0.93
N TYR A 37 0.49 17.38 0.51
CA TYR A 37 -0.26 18.43 1.21
C TYR A 37 -1.72 18.58 0.80
N GLY A 38 -2.11 18.24 -0.43
CA GLY A 38 -3.50 18.42 -0.87
C GLY A 38 -4.21 17.20 -1.46
N GLY A 39 -3.50 16.11 -1.77
CA GLY A 39 -4.07 14.97 -2.49
C GLY A 39 -4.39 15.29 -3.95
N ILE A 40 -5.17 14.42 -4.58
CA ILE A 40 -5.44 14.46 -6.03
C ILE A 40 -6.95 14.47 -6.29
N GLU A 41 -7.41 15.30 -7.23
CA GLU A 41 -8.80 15.24 -7.71
C GLU A 41 -9.07 13.87 -8.36
N HIS A 42 -10.26 13.30 -8.12
CA HIS A 42 -10.56 11.93 -8.55
C HIS A 42 -10.27 11.66 -10.04
N GLN A 43 -10.64 12.58 -10.93
CA GLN A 43 -10.45 12.46 -12.38
C GLN A 43 -8.97 12.38 -12.80
N LEU A 44 -8.08 12.95 -11.98
CA LEU A 44 -6.65 13.03 -12.24
C LEU A 44 -5.89 11.81 -11.70
N ARG A 45 -6.50 11.01 -10.81
CA ARG A 45 -5.84 9.84 -10.18
C ARG A 45 -5.29 8.87 -11.21
N ARG A 46 -6.03 8.60 -12.29
CA ARG A 46 -5.60 7.69 -13.35
C ARG A 46 -4.29 8.11 -14.04
N GLU A 47 -4.03 9.41 -14.11
CA GLU A 47 -2.81 9.94 -14.71
C GLU A 47 -1.64 9.99 -13.72
N VAL A 48 -1.91 10.25 -12.43
CA VAL A 48 -0.87 10.52 -11.43
C VAL A 48 -0.48 9.28 -10.63
N TRP A 49 -1.42 8.40 -10.29
CA TRP A 49 -1.14 7.18 -9.52
C TRP A 49 -0.08 6.29 -10.15
N PRO A 50 -0.01 6.09 -11.48
CA PRO A 50 1.06 5.31 -12.09
C PRO A 50 2.48 5.83 -11.75
N PHE A 51 2.66 7.15 -11.59
CA PHE A 51 3.94 7.72 -11.16
C PHE A 51 4.21 7.48 -9.67
N LEU A 52 3.20 7.67 -8.81
CA LEU A 52 3.34 7.47 -7.37
C LEU A 52 3.61 6.00 -7.00
N LEU A 53 2.97 5.08 -7.72
CA LEU A 53 3.16 3.63 -7.54
C LEU A 53 4.47 3.13 -8.17
N GLY A 54 5.12 3.94 -9.00
CA GLY A 54 6.36 3.57 -9.69
C GLY A 54 6.17 2.74 -10.95
N TYR A 55 4.96 2.67 -11.50
CA TYR A 55 4.71 2.07 -12.82
C TYR A 55 5.26 2.96 -13.96
N TYR A 56 5.14 4.28 -13.83
CA TYR A 56 5.79 5.25 -14.73
C TYR A 56 6.97 5.92 -14.05
N ALA A 57 8.09 6.01 -14.77
CA ALA A 57 9.19 6.88 -14.39
C ALA A 57 8.78 8.35 -14.58
N TYR A 58 9.19 9.22 -13.65
CA TYR A 58 8.83 10.65 -13.67
C TYR A 58 9.35 11.37 -14.92
N ASP A 59 10.51 10.96 -15.44
CA ASP A 59 11.16 11.49 -16.63
C ASP A 59 10.71 10.83 -17.94
N SER A 60 9.74 9.91 -17.91
CA SER A 60 9.15 9.34 -19.12
C SER A 60 8.35 10.39 -19.89
N THR A 61 8.34 10.27 -21.22
CA THR A 61 7.53 11.06 -22.14
C THR A 61 6.16 10.40 -22.39
N TYR A 62 5.23 11.13 -23.01
CA TYR A 62 3.95 10.57 -23.47
C TYR A 62 4.16 9.37 -24.41
N ALA A 63 5.09 9.48 -25.35
CA ALA A 63 5.37 8.42 -26.33
C ALA A 63 5.94 7.16 -25.67
N GLU A 64 6.87 7.31 -24.72
CA GLU A 64 7.43 6.19 -23.96
C GLU A 64 6.37 5.49 -23.11
N ARG A 65 5.47 6.24 -22.48
CA ARG A 65 4.35 5.67 -21.70
C ARG A 65 3.34 4.94 -22.59
N GLU A 66 3.05 5.46 -23.79
CA GLU A 66 2.17 4.77 -24.75
C GLU A 66 2.79 3.46 -25.25
N TYR A 67 4.08 3.48 -25.57
CA TYR A 67 4.83 2.28 -25.94
C TYR A 67 4.85 1.27 -24.79
N LEU A 68 5.17 1.71 -23.56
CA LEU A 68 5.18 0.87 -22.37
C LEU A 68 3.83 0.18 -22.15
N ARG A 69 2.72 0.93 -22.20
CA ARG A 69 1.36 0.35 -22.07
C ARG A 69 1.09 -0.72 -23.11
N SER A 70 1.53 -0.50 -24.35
CA SER A 70 1.32 -1.47 -25.44
C SER A 70 2.07 -2.78 -25.19
N VAL A 71 3.35 -2.69 -24.79
CA VAL A 71 4.18 -3.85 -24.43
C VAL A 71 3.60 -4.57 -23.22
N LYS A 72 3.27 -3.82 -22.17
CA LYS A 72 2.78 -4.33 -20.89
C LYS A 72 1.41 -5.01 -21.01
N ARG A 73 0.56 -4.55 -21.93
CA ARG A 73 -0.72 -5.22 -22.27
C ARG A 73 -0.49 -6.59 -22.90
N MET A 74 0.49 -6.72 -23.79
CA MET A 74 0.84 -8.01 -24.39
C MET A 74 1.42 -8.96 -23.34
N GLU A 75 2.33 -8.48 -22.50
CA GLU A 75 2.94 -9.27 -21.42
C GLU A 75 1.89 -9.76 -20.40
N TYR A 76 0.96 -8.87 -20.00
CA TYR A 76 -0.16 -9.24 -19.15
C TYR A 76 -1.02 -10.35 -19.77
N ALA A 77 -1.36 -10.22 -21.05
CA ALA A 77 -2.14 -11.24 -21.76
C ALA A 77 -1.40 -12.58 -21.78
N THR A 78 -0.09 -12.59 -22.01
CA THR A 78 0.73 -13.81 -21.96
C THR A 78 0.71 -14.45 -20.57
N LEU A 79 0.88 -13.66 -19.49
CA LEU A 79 0.81 -14.15 -18.11
C LEU A 79 -0.59 -14.71 -17.79
N LYS A 80 -1.64 -14.02 -18.19
CA LYS A 80 -3.04 -14.45 -17.97
C LYS A 80 -3.33 -15.77 -18.67
N GLN A 81 -2.83 -15.95 -19.90
CA GLN A 81 -2.99 -17.20 -20.66
C GLN A 81 -2.36 -18.41 -19.95
N GLN A 82 -1.30 -18.23 -19.15
CA GLN A 82 -0.67 -19.34 -18.44
C GLN A 82 -1.67 -20.08 -17.54
N TRP A 83 -2.42 -19.36 -16.72
CA TRP A 83 -3.39 -19.99 -15.82
C TRP A 83 -4.72 -20.32 -16.51
N GLN A 84 -5.11 -19.56 -17.54
CA GLN A 84 -6.31 -19.86 -18.32
C GLN A 84 -6.20 -21.15 -19.13
N SER A 85 -4.97 -21.52 -19.54
CA SER A 85 -4.70 -22.75 -20.30
C SER A 85 -4.68 -24.03 -19.44
N ILE A 86 -4.77 -23.90 -18.11
CA ILE A 86 -4.77 -25.04 -17.19
C ILE A 86 -6.09 -25.81 -17.33
N SER A 87 -6.00 -27.07 -17.78
CA SER A 87 -7.17 -27.95 -17.88
C SER A 87 -7.69 -28.38 -16.50
N PRO A 88 -8.95 -28.84 -16.40
CA PRO A 88 -9.50 -29.38 -15.16
C PRO A 88 -8.64 -30.54 -14.58
N GLU A 89 -8.08 -31.40 -15.43
CA GLU A 89 -7.21 -32.51 -15.04
C GLU A 89 -5.87 -32.02 -14.49
N GLN A 90 -5.27 -30.99 -15.11
CA GLN A 90 -4.06 -30.35 -14.60
C GLN A 90 -4.34 -29.65 -13.27
N ALA A 91 -5.45 -28.91 -13.17
CA ALA A 91 -5.85 -28.21 -11.96
C ALA A 91 -5.97 -29.19 -10.77
N LYS A 92 -6.56 -30.39 -10.96
CA LYS A 92 -6.63 -31.45 -9.93
C LYS A 92 -5.25 -31.91 -9.41
N ARG A 93 -4.17 -31.69 -10.16
CA ARG A 93 -2.78 -32.06 -9.81
C ARG A 93 -1.91 -30.87 -9.42
N PHE A 94 -2.44 -29.66 -9.52
CA PHE A 94 -1.73 -28.44 -9.17
C PHE A 94 -2.25 -27.83 -7.87
N THR A 95 -1.79 -28.36 -6.72
CA THR A 95 -2.30 -27.97 -5.40
C THR A 95 -2.14 -26.49 -5.09
N LYS A 96 -0.94 -25.92 -5.32
CA LYS A 96 -0.68 -24.48 -5.10
C LYS A 96 -1.65 -23.58 -5.90
N TYR A 97 -1.91 -23.91 -7.17
CA TYR A 97 -2.88 -23.18 -7.99
C TYR A 97 -4.29 -23.27 -7.41
N ARG A 98 -4.78 -24.47 -7.06
CA ARG A 98 -6.13 -24.64 -6.51
C ARG A 98 -6.32 -23.89 -5.20
N GLU A 99 -5.33 -23.94 -4.31
CA GLU A 99 -5.37 -23.26 -3.02
C GLU A 99 -5.42 -21.73 -3.20
N ARG A 100 -4.51 -21.18 -4.02
CA ARG A 100 -4.48 -19.75 -4.34
C ARG A 100 -5.77 -19.28 -5.00
N LYS A 101 -6.22 -20.01 -6.02
CA LYS A 101 -7.50 -19.74 -6.69
C LYS A 101 -8.66 -19.76 -5.70
N GLY A 102 -8.72 -20.75 -4.80
CA GLY A 102 -9.76 -20.85 -3.80
C GLY A 102 -9.74 -19.72 -2.77
N LEU A 103 -8.57 -19.20 -2.40
CA LEU A 103 -8.43 -18.02 -1.53
C LEU A 103 -8.89 -16.75 -2.27
N ILE A 104 -8.45 -16.55 -3.51
CA ILE A 104 -8.84 -15.41 -4.34
C ILE A 104 -10.35 -15.40 -4.55
N ASP A 105 -10.94 -16.52 -4.98
CA ASP A 105 -12.38 -16.65 -5.23
C ASP A 105 -13.21 -16.30 -3.97
N LYS A 106 -12.70 -16.59 -2.77
CA LYS A 106 -13.35 -16.23 -1.49
C LYS A 106 -13.19 -14.76 -1.11
N ASP A 107 -12.05 -14.15 -1.42
CA ASP A 107 -11.75 -12.78 -1.01
C ASP A 107 -12.39 -11.75 -1.93
N VAL A 108 -12.39 -11.97 -3.24
CA VAL A 108 -12.97 -11.01 -4.19
C VAL A 108 -14.48 -10.83 -3.98
N VAL A 109 -15.21 -11.91 -3.68
CA VAL A 109 -16.67 -11.84 -3.48
C VAL A 109 -17.11 -11.07 -2.24
N ARG A 110 -16.20 -10.87 -1.28
CA ARG A 110 -16.44 -10.11 -0.04
C ARG A 110 -15.70 -8.77 0.02
N THR A 111 -14.91 -8.43 -1.02
CA THR A 111 -14.15 -7.18 -1.06
C THR A 111 -15.07 -6.04 -1.49
N ASP A 112 -15.21 -5.03 -0.63
CA ASP A 112 -15.84 -3.73 -0.92
C ASP A 112 -17.24 -3.77 -1.59
N ARG A 113 -18.04 -4.81 -1.33
CA ARG A 113 -19.38 -4.99 -1.95
C ARG A 113 -20.40 -3.91 -1.59
N ALA A 114 -20.12 -3.09 -0.58
CA ALA A 114 -20.93 -1.91 -0.25
C ALA A 114 -20.60 -0.69 -1.12
N PHE A 115 -19.56 -0.76 -1.94
CA PHE A 115 -19.16 0.30 -2.87
C PHE A 115 -19.77 0.01 -4.24
N GLU A 116 -20.42 1.01 -4.85
CA GLU A 116 -21.22 0.88 -6.09
C GLU A 116 -20.46 0.15 -7.22
N TYR A 117 -19.16 0.41 -7.36
CA TYR A 117 -18.31 -0.21 -8.38
C TYR A 117 -18.25 -1.75 -8.28
N TYR A 118 -18.41 -2.31 -7.08
CA TYR A 118 -18.38 -3.76 -6.82
C TYR A 118 -19.74 -4.33 -6.38
N GLU A 119 -20.80 -3.51 -6.40
CA GLU A 119 -22.15 -3.93 -6.02
C GLU A 119 -22.78 -4.86 -7.06
N GLY A 120 -23.72 -5.70 -6.62
CA GLY A 120 -24.54 -6.55 -7.49
C GLY A 120 -23.93 -7.92 -7.80
N ASP A 121 -24.79 -8.87 -8.14
CA ASP A 121 -24.38 -10.22 -8.55
C ASP A 121 -23.72 -10.20 -9.94
N ASP A 122 -22.81 -11.14 -10.18
CA ASP A 122 -22.08 -11.28 -11.46
C ASP A 122 -21.34 -10.01 -11.93
N ASN A 123 -20.91 -9.16 -10.99
CA ASN A 123 -20.21 -7.90 -11.27
C ASN A 123 -18.88 -8.12 -12.03
N LEU A 124 -18.73 -7.44 -13.17
CA LEU A 124 -17.56 -7.56 -14.06
C LEU A 124 -16.24 -7.08 -13.42
N HIS A 125 -16.30 -6.11 -12.51
CA HIS A 125 -15.14 -5.59 -11.79
C HIS A 125 -14.65 -6.58 -10.72
N VAL A 126 -15.56 -7.35 -10.10
CA VAL A 126 -15.19 -8.47 -9.23
C VAL A 126 -14.48 -9.57 -10.03
N ASN A 127 -14.97 -9.87 -11.23
CA ASN A 127 -14.30 -10.81 -12.15
C ASN A 127 -12.93 -10.31 -12.60
N SER A 128 -12.79 -9.02 -12.90
CA SER A 128 -11.51 -8.40 -13.27
C SER A 128 -10.52 -8.44 -12.10
N MET A 129 -10.96 -8.14 -10.88
CA MET A 129 -10.14 -8.26 -9.67
C MET A 129 -9.61 -9.68 -9.50
N ARG A 130 -10.48 -10.68 -9.67
CA ARG A 130 -10.13 -12.10 -9.61
C ARG A 130 -9.06 -12.47 -10.63
N ASP A 131 -9.24 -12.05 -11.88
CA ASP A 131 -8.32 -12.38 -12.97
C ASP A 131 -6.96 -11.71 -12.79
N ILE A 132 -6.91 -10.46 -12.31
CA ILE A 132 -5.66 -9.76 -11.97
C ILE A 132 -4.92 -10.51 -10.85
N LEU A 133 -5.60 -10.88 -9.75
CA LEU A 133 -4.96 -11.58 -8.63
C LEU A 133 -4.46 -12.98 -9.03
N LEU A 134 -5.22 -13.70 -9.86
CA LEU A 134 -4.77 -14.97 -10.42
C LEU A 134 -3.54 -14.78 -11.30
N THR A 135 -3.55 -13.77 -12.16
CA THR A 135 -2.40 -13.44 -13.02
C THR A 135 -1.18 -13.06 -12.18
N TYR A 136 -1.36 -12.28 -11.11
CA TYR A 136 -0.28 -11.94 -10.17
C TYR A 136 0.31 -13.18 -9.52
N SER A 137 -0.53 -14.15 -9.15
CA SER A 137 -0.07 -15.39 -8.54
C SER A 137 0.80 -16.27 -9.47
N PHE A 138 0.78 -16.01 -10.77
CA PHE A 138 1.66 -16.61 -11.78
C PHE A 138 2.87 -15.73 -12.09
N TYR A 139 2.72 -14.41 -12.00
CA TYR A 139 3.84 -13.47 -12.11
C TYR A 139 4.85 -13.64 -10.97
N ASN A 140 4.39 -13.58 -9.72
CA ASN A 140 5.20 -13.90 -8.54
C ASN A 140 4.71 -15.22 -7.94
N PHE A 141 5.24 -16.32 -8.46
CA PHE A 141 4.80 -17.65 -8.06
C PHE A 141 5.26 -18.05 -6.64
N ASP A 142 6.26 -17.38 -6.07
CA ASP A 142 6.73 -17.68 -4.72
C ASP A 142 5.81 -17.04 -3.68
N LEU A 143 5.50 -15.75 -3.84
CA LEU A 143 4.53 -15.06 -3.00
C LEU A 143 3.12 -15.59 -3.26
N GLY A 144 2.68 -15.57 -4.52
CA GLY A 144 1.35 -15.99 -4.92
C GLY A 144 0.25 -15.02 -4.50
N TYR A 145 -0.66 -15.50 -3.65
CA TYR A 145 -1.76 -14.71 -3.11
C TYR A 145 -1.86 -14.92 -1.60
N CYS A 146 -2.01 -13.81 -0.88
CA CYS A 146 -2.28 -13.76 0.55
C CYS A 146 -3.49 -12.88 0.81
N GLN A 147 -4.27 -13.23 1.83
CA GLN A 147 -5.44 -12.46 2.24
C GLN A 147 -5.03 -11.01 2.58
N GLY A 148 -5.78 -10.04 2.04
CA GLY A 148 -5.48 -8.61 2.15
C GLY A 148 -4.87 -8.01 0.88
N MET A 149 -4.42 -8.83 -0.08
CA MET A 149 -3.96 -8.33 -1.37
C MET A 149 -5.12 -7.77 -2.23
N SER A 150 -6.32 -8.35 -2.14
CA SER A 150 -7.51 -7.81 -2.82
C SER A 150 -7.89 -6.41 -2.33
N ASP A 151 -7.60 -6.11 -1.06
CA ASP A 151 -7.88 -4.81 -0.45
C ASP A 151 -7.04 -3.69 -1.07
N TYR A 152 -5.80 -3.97 -1.50
CA TYR A 152 -4.96 -3.04 -2.28
C TYR A 152 -5.41 -2.92 -3.73
N LEU A 153 -5.73 -4.04 -4.37
CA LEU A 153 -6.12 -4.05 -5.77
C LEU A 153 -7.45 -3.30 -6.00
N SER A 154 -8.36 -3.33 -5.04
CA SER A 154 -9.68 -2.71 -5.14
C SER A 154 -9.62 -1.22 -5.54
N PRO A 155 -8.99 -0.31 -4.77
CA PRO A 155 -8.86 1.08 -5.21
C PRO A 155 -8.05 1.28 -6.49
N ILE A 156 -7.04 0.44 -6.75
CA ILE A 156 -6.23 0.52 -7.99
C ILE A 156 -7.10 0.22 -9.21
N LEU A 157 -7.89 -0.86 -9.17
CA LEU A 157 -8.78 -1.24 -10.27
C LEU A 157 -9.90 -0.23 -10.48
N PHE A 158 -10.39 0.38 -9.41
CA PHE A 158 -11.36 1.47 -9.50
C PHE A 158 -10.78 2.70 -10.21
N VAL A 159 -9.53 3.09 -9.91
CA VAL A 159 -8.91 4.28 -10.51
C VAL A 159 -8.45 4.04 -11.94
N MET A 160 -7.88 2.86 -12.23
CA MET A 160 -7.27 2.61 -13.54
C MET A 160 -8.29 2.26 -14.61
N GLU A 161 -9.39 1.58 -14.24
CA GLU A 161 -10.46 1.13 -15.14
C GLU A 161 -9.96 0.28 -16.34
N ASP A 162 -8.72 -0.22 -16.30
CA ASP A 162 -8.10 -1.11 -17.28
C ASP A 162 -7.41 -2.24 -16.53
N GLU A 163 -7.69 -3.48 -16.93
CA GLU A 163 -7.21 -4.68 -16.23
C GLU A 163 -5.67 -4.80 -16.25
N SER A 164 -5.04 -4.49 -17.38
CA SER A 164 -3.59 -4.58 -17.53
C SER A 164 -2.87 -3.45 -16.79
N GLU A 165 -3.36 -2.22 -16.88
CA GLU A 165 -2.78 -1.09 -16.15
C GLU A 165 -2.93 -1.29 -14.63
N SER A 166 -4.08 -1.80 -14.19
CA SER A 166 -4.32 -2.16 -12.78
C SER A 166 -3.34 -3.23 -12.30
N PHE A 167 -3.11 -4.27 -13.12
CA PHE A 167 -2.16 -5.32 -12.81
C PHE A 167 -0.74 -4.77 -12.61
N TRP A 168 -0.25 -3.93 -13.53
CA TRP A 168 1.13 -3.42 -13.43
C TRP A 168 1.33 -2.38 -12.33
N CYS A 169 0.31 -1.56 -12.04
CA CYS A 169 0.29 -0.71 -10.85
C CYS A 169 0.33 -1.54 -9.56
N PHE A 170 -0.45 -2.64 -9.51
CA PHE A 170 -0.45 -3.56 -8.38
C PHE A 170 0.88 -4.30 -8.22
N VAL A 171 1.51 -4.74 -9.32
CA VAL A 171 2.86 -5.33 -9.30
C VAL A 171 3.85 -4.34 -8.70
N ALA A 172 3.89 -3.10 -9.19
CA ALA A 172 4.81 -2.07 -8.69
C ALA A 172 4.62 -1.79 -7.19
N LEU A 173 3.39 -1.81 -6.69
CA LEU A 173 3.10 -1.72 -5.26
C LEU A 173 3.60 -2.95 -4.49
N MET A 174 3.41 -4.15 -5.03
CA MET A 174 3.81 -5.40 -4.39
C MET A 174 5.32 -5.64 -4.40
N GLU A 175 6.11 -5.00 -5.27
CA GLU A 175 7.58 -5.01 -5.16
C GLU A 175 8.04 -4.41 -3.81
N ARG A 176 7.26 -3.48 -3.25
CA ARG A 176 7.54 -2.81 -1.96
C ARG A 176 6.85 -3.49 -0.78
N LEU A 177 5.59 -3.91 -0.97
CA LEU A 177 4.75 -4.45 0.10
C LEU A 177 4.71 -5.98 0.16
N GLY A 178 5.22 -6.67 -0.85
CA GLY A 178 5.29 -8.13 -0.95
C GLY A 178 5.89 -8.80 0.29
N PRO A 179 6.98 -8.29 0.89
CA PRO A 179 7.56 -8.87 2.10
C PRO A 179 6.60 -8.94 3.31
N ASN A 180 5.54 -8.11 3.35
CA ASN A 180 4.51 -8.16 4.40
C ASN A 180 3.64 -9.42 4.31
N PHE A 181 3.60 -10.02 3.12
CA PHE A 181 2.78 -11.19 2.79
C PHE A 181 3.61 -12.47 2.75
N ASN A 182 4.93 -12.41 2.98
CA ASN A 182 5.77 -13.59 3.05
C ASN A 182 5.30 -14.53 4.17
N ARG A 183 5.49 -15.84 3.95
CA ARG A 183 5.03 -16.89 4.88
C ARG A 183 5.68 -16.80 6.26
N ASP A 184 6.89 -16.26 6.34
CA ASP A 184 7.64 -16.03 7.58
C ASP A 184 7.24 -14.75 8.31
N GLN A 185 6.39 -13.91 7.69
CA GLN A 185 5.93 -12.62 8.21
C GLN A 185 7.05 -11.65 8.59
N ASN A 186 8.26 -11.81 8.04
CA ASN A 186 9.41 -11.01 8.43
C ASN A 186 9.19 -9.50 8.15
N GLY A 187 8.54 -9.16 7.02
CA GLY A 187 8.18 -7.77 6.72
C GLY A 187 7.23 -7.14 7.75
N MET A 188 6.32 -7.93 8.33
CA MET A 188 5.42 -7.44 9.38
C MET A 188 6.15 -7.30 10.73
N HIS A 189 6.98 -8.28 11.10
CA HIS A 189 7.75 -8.22 12.34
C HIS A 189 8.72 -7.04 12.38
N THR A 190 9.43 -6.76 11.29
CA THR A 190 10.34 -5.61 11.19
C THR A 190 9.61 -4.27 11.33
N GLN A 191 8.44 -4.12 10.69
CA GLN A 191 7.63 -2.91 10.83
C GLN A 191 7.01 -2.73 12.22
N LEU A 192 6.54 -3.80 12.86
CA LEU A 192 6.02 -3.73 14.24
C LEU A 192 7.14 -3.40 15.24
N PHE A 193 8.34 -3.93 15.03
CA PHE A 193 9.51 -3.55 15.80
C PHE A 193 9.88 -2.07 15.59
N ALA A 194 9.91 -1.61 14.34
CA ALA A 194 10.14 -0.20 14.01
C ALA A 194 9.08 0.71 14.64
N LEU A 195 7.81 0.32 14.61
CA LEU A 195 6.71 1.04 15.29
C LEU A 195 6.97 1.13 16.80
N SER A 196 7.34 0.03 17.44
CA SER A 196 7.68 0.00 18.87
C SER A 196 8.78 1.00 19.22
N LYS A 197 9.81 1.10 18.37
CA LYS A 197 10.93 2.05 18.52
C LYS A 197 10.51 3.50 18.30
N LEU A 198 9.65 3.76 17.31
CA LEU A 198 9.11 5.10 17.08
C LEU A 198 8.20 5.55 18.24
N VAL A 199 7.39 4.65 18.82
CA VAL A 199 6.58 4.97 20.01
C VAL A 199 7.48 5.19 21.24
N GLU A 200 8.56 4.42 21.40
CA GLU A 200 9.56 4.64 22.46
C GLU A 200 10.17 6.06 22.37
N LEU A 201 10.53 6.48 21.16
CA LEU A 201 11.11 7.79 20.85
C LEU A 201 10.11 8.94 21.05
N LEU A 202 8.88 8.80 20.56
CA LEU A 202 7.92 9.89 20.43
C LEU A 202 6.85 9.95 21.53
N ASP A 203 6.67 8.87 22.30
CA ASP A 203 5.73 8.79 23.42
C ASP A 203 6.16 7.72 24.44
N SER A 204 7.30 7.94 25.09
CA SER A 204 7.85 7.01 26.09
C SER A 204 6.87 6.60 27.20
N PRO A 205 5.96 7.47 27.71
CA PRO A 205 4.91 7.05 28.65
C PRO A 205 4.01 5.94 28.10
N LEU A 206 3.59 6.04 26.83
CA LEU A 206 2.77 5.01 26.20
C LEU A 206 3.57 3.72 25.94
N HIS A 207 4.83 3.86 25.49
CA HIS A 207 5.72 2.70 25.32
C HIS A 207 5.92 1.93 26.63
N ASN A 208 6.20 2.64 27.73
CA ASN A 208 6.37 2.03 29.04
C ASN A 208 5.10 1.34 29.54
N TYR A 209 3.94 1.95 29.30
CA TYR A 209 2.66 1.31 29.58
C TYR A 209 2.49 -0.01 28.82
N PHE A 210 2.80 -0.03 27.52
CA PHE A 210 2.76 -1.28 26.75
C PHE A 210 3.77 -2.32 27.23
N LYS A 211 4.94 -1.89 27.73
CA LYS A 211 5.92 -2.78 28.35
C LYS A 211 5.40 -3.44 29.63
N GLU A 212 4.76 -2.67 30.50
CA GLU A 212 4.22 -3.17 31.76
C GLU A 212 3.02 -4.12 31.56
N ASN A 213 2.30 -3.98 30.44
CA ASN A 213 1.08 -4.74 30.13
C ASN A 213 1.29 -5.80 29.03
N ASP A 214 2.53 -6.23 28.76
CA ASP A 214 2.88 -7.26 27.76
C ASP A 214 2.34 -7.00 26.33
N CYS A 215 2.31 -5.73 25.94
CA CYS A 215 1.77 -5.23 24.66
C CYS A 215 2.86 -4.81 23.66
N LEU A 216 4.14 -5.09 23.93
CA LEU A 216 5.27 -4.67 23.09
C LEU A 216 5.40 -5.39 21.74
N ASN A 217 4.56 -6.39 21.47
CA ASN A 217 4.49 -7.01 20.14
C ASN A 217 3.69 -6.17 19.13
N TYR A 218 2.89 -5.20 19.59
CA TYR A 218 2.04 -4.32 18.77
C TYR A 218 1.09 -5.05 17.80
N PHE A 219 0.74 -6.32 18.05
CA PHE A 219 -0.13 -7.09 17.14
C PHE A 219 -1.53 -6.48 16.96
N PHE A 220 -1.98 -5.61 17.86
CA PHE A 220 -3.17 -4.78 17.68
C PHE A 220 -3.07 -3.80 16.50
N CYS A 221 -1.86 -3.44 16.06
CA CYS A 221 -1.62 -2.64 14.85
C CYS A 221 -1.36 -3.48 13.58
N PHE A 222 -1.39 -4.82 13.67
CA PHE A 222 -1.05 -5.69 12.53
C PHE A 222 -1.91 -5.40 11.29
N ARG A 223 -3.22 -5.25 11.48
CA ARG A 223 -4.15 -4.92 10.38
C ARG A 223 -3.87 -3.55 9.77
N TRP A 224 -3.52 -2.56 10.59
CA TRP A 224 -3.21 -1.22 10.11
C TRP A 224 -2.02 -1.22 9.16
N ILE A 225 -0.95 -1.94 9.51
CA ILE A 225 0.27 -2.02 8.72
C ILE A 225 0.07 -2.90 7.48
N LEU A 226 -0.51 -4.09 7.64
CA LEU A 226 -0.62 -5.08 6.55
C LEU A 226 -1.38 -4.51 5.34
N ILE A 227 -2.49 -3.84 5.58
CA ILE A 227 -3.38 -3.29 4.55
C ILE A 227 -3.47 -1.76 4.60
N GLN A 228 -2.43 -1.10 5.13
CA GLN A 228 -2.27 0.35 5.18
C GLN A 228 -3.57 1.10 5.50
N PHE A 229 -4.18 0.72 6.62
CA PHE A 229 -5.42 1.28 7.18
C PHE A 229 -6.69 1.17 6.31
N LYS A 230 -6.72 0.34 5.26
CA LYS A 230 -7.90 0.15 4.38
C LYS A 230 -9.20 -0.16 5.12
N ARG A 231 -9.12 -0.82 6.28
CA ARG A 231 -10.28 -1.19 7.11
C ARG A 231 -10.67 -0.12 8.13
N GLU A 232 -9.87 0.93 8.26
CA GLU A 232 -10.11 1.99 9.25
C GLU A 232 -10.76 3.23 8.62
N PHE A 233 -10.69 3.36 7.30
CA PHE A 233 -11.20 4.50 6.55
C PHE A 233 -12.21 4.09 5.49
N GLU A 234 -13.12 5.01 5.19
CA GLU A 234 -13.99 4.91 4.01
C GLU A 234 -13.17 4.92 2.72
N TYR A 235 -13.81 4.52 1.61
CA TYR A 235 -13.14 4.28 0.33
C TYR A 235 -12.35 5.50 -0.19
N GLU A 236 -12.98 6.69 -0.18
CA GLU A 236 -12.34 7.93 -0.62
C GLU A 236 -11.21 8.37 0.32
N LYS A 237 -11.39 8.24 1.64
CA LYS A 237 -10.36 8.57 2.64
C LYS A 237 -9.16 7.62 2.56
N THR A 238 -9.40 6.35 2.24
CA THR A 238 -8.33 5.38 1.97
C THR A 238 -7.46 5.86 0.82
N MET A 239 -8.06 6.22 -0.31
CA MET A 239 -7.33 6.72 -1.48
C MET A 239 -6.50 7.96 -1.13
N GLN A 240 -7.07 8.91 -0.40
CA GLN A 240 -6.36 10.11 0.03
C GLN A 240 -5.17 9.79 0.96
N LEU A 241 -5.32 8.86 1.90
CA LEU A 241 -4.22 8.41 2.75
C LEU A 241 -3.11 7.75 1.94
N TRP A 242 -3.48 6.90 0.98
CA TRP A 242 -2.53 6.18 0.14
C TRP A 242 -1.75 7.12 -0.78
N GLU A 243 -2.42 8.12 -1.37
CA GLU A 243 -1.76 9.19 -2.13
C GLU A 243 -0.67 9.86 -1.30
N VAL A 244 -0.96 10.21 -0.04
CA VAL A 244 0.02 10.80 0.88
C VAL A 244 1.20 9.86 1.12
N MET A 245 0.96 8.58 1.39
CA MET A 245 2.01 7.60 1.67
C MET A 245 2.88 7.28 0.46
N TRP A 246 2.29 7.14 -0.73
CA TRP A 246 3.01 6.84 -1.98
C TRP A 246 3.83 8.01 -2.51
N THR A 247 3.65 9.23 -1.98
CA THR A 247 4.56 10.35 -2.30
C THR A 247 5.98 10.12 -1.80
N HIS A 248 6.15 9.35 -0.71
CA HIS A 248 7.42 9.22 0.00
C HIS A 248 8.11 10.58 0.23
N TYR A 249 7.34 11.64 0.43
CA TYR A 249 7.85 13.01 0.46
C TYR A 249 8.67 13.30 1.73
N LEU A 250 8.11 12.96 2.90
CA LEU A 250 8.80 13.11 4.19
C LEU A 250 9.56 11.85 4.61
N SER A 251 8.98 10.69 4.37
CA SER A 251 9.53 9.40 4.74
C SER A 251 8.91 8.30 3.87
N GLU A 252 9.70 7.28 3.53
CA GLU A 252 9.17 6.05 2.92
C GLU A 252 8.26 5.29 3.89
N HIS A 253 8.49 5.43 5.21
CA HIS A 253 7.78 4.74 6.27
C HIS A 253 6.71 5.62 6.95
N PHE A 254 6.12 6.57 6.20
CA PHE A 254 5.14 7.52 6.74
C PHE A 254 3.94 6.82 7.40
N HIS A 255 3.56 5.63 6.95
CA HIS A 255 2.51 4.81 7.55
C HIS A 255 2.78 4.44 9.01
N LEU A 256 4.05 4.30 9.42
CA LEU A 256 4.39 4.07 10.83
C LEU A 256 4.13 5.31 11.68
N TYR A 257 4.37 6.52 11.16
CA TYR A 257 4.03 7.76 11.84
C TYR A 257 2.52 7.98 11.93
N VAL A 258 1.75 7.48 10.96
CA VAL A 258 0.28 7.41 11.05
C VAL A 258 -0.14 6.51 12.21
N CYS A 259 0.48 5.34 12.39
CA CYS A 259 0.24 4.48 13.56
C CYS A 259 0.53 5.23 14.88
N VAL A 260 1.70 5.88 14.99
CA VAL A 260 2.07 6.64 16.20
C VAL A 260 1.08 7.77 16.47
N ALA A 261 0.64 8.50 15.45
CA ALA A 261 -0.33 9.58 15.59
C ALA A 261 -1.67 9.09 16.17
N VAL A 262 -2.20 7.98 15.66
CA VAL A 262 -3.44 7.38 16.18
C VAL A 262 -3.25 6.91 17.62
N LEU A 263 -2.18 6.17 17.91
CA LEU A 263 -1.89 5.67 19.26
C LEU A 263 -1.74 6.80 20.28
N LYS A 264 -1.02 7.88 19.91
CA LYS A 264 -0.80 9.05 20.76
C LYS A 264 -2.10 9.79 21.08
N ARG A 265 -3.04 9.86 20.13
CA ARG A 265 -4.40 10.40 20.38
C ARG A 265 -5.21 9.54 21.33
N CYS A 266 -5.04 8.23 21.25
CA CYS A 266 -5.75 7.27 22.10
C CYS A 266 -5.11 7.10 23.49
N ARG A 267 -3.88 7.57 23.71
CA ARG A 267 -3.08 7.36 24.94
C ARG A 267 -3.88 7.56 26.22
N SER A 268 -4.54 8.71 26.37
CA SER A 268 -5.26 9.04 27.60
C SER A 268 -6.35 8.04 27.93
N LYS A 269 -7.03 7.51 26.91
CA LYS A 269 -8.06 6.48 27.07
C LYS A 269 -7.46 5.11 27.36
N ILE A 270 -6.43 4.71 26.59
CA ILE A 270 -5.72 3.44 26.77
C ILE A 270 -5.21 3.29 28.21
N MET A 271 -4.49 4.31 28.70
CA MET A 271 -3.88 4.28 30.03
C MET A 271 -4.92 4.54 31.14
N GLY A 272 -5.90 5.42 30.89
CA GLY A 272 -6.93 5.76 31.87
C GLY A 272 -7.88 4.60 32.16
N GLU A 273 -8.19 3.78 31.15
CA GLU A 273 -9.02 2.57 31.29
C GLU A 273 -8.20 1.32 31.65
N GLN A 274 -6.88 1.44 31.81
CA GLN A 274 -5.98 0.33 32.14
C GLN A 274 -6.15 -0.87 31.19
N MET A 275 -6.20 -0.59 29.88
CA MET A 275 -6.38 -1.63 28.87
C MET A 275 -5.20 -2.60 28.85
N ASP A 276 -5.50 -3.90 28.98
CA ASP A 276 -4.62 -5.00 28.64
C ASP A 276 -4.64 -5.30 27.13
N PHE A 277 -3.92 -6.34 26.68
CA PHE A 277 -3.80 -6.65 25.25
C PHE A 277 -5.15 -6.89 24.58
N ASP A 278 -6.04 -7.70 25.18
CA ASP A 278 -7.32 -8.07 24.58
C ASP A 278 -8.27 -6.86 24.53
N THR A 279 -8.32 -6.06 25.59
CA THR A 279 -9.13 -4.85 25.65
C THR A 279 -8.61 -3.80 24.68
N LEU A 280 -7.28 -3.65 24.58
CA LEU A 280 -6.63 -2.76 23.63
C LEU A 280 -6.92 -3.18 22.18
N LEU A 281 -6.78 -4.47 21.85
CA LEU A 281 -7.09 -4.98 20.52
C LEU A 281 -8.55 -4.72 20.14
N LYS A 282 -9.48 -4.93 21.07
CA LYS A 282 -10.90 -4.62 20.86
C LYS A 282 -11.11 -3.12 20.63
N PHE A 283 -10.55 -2.29 21.49
CA PHE A 283 -10.65 -0.83 21.36
C PHE A 283 -10.10 -0.32 20.02
N ILE A 284 -8.93 -0.81 19.61
CA ILE A 284 -8.30 -0.47 18.33
C ILE A 284 -9.19 -0.89 17.15
N ASN A 285 -9.82 -2.06 17.21
CA ASN A 285 -10.76 -2.49 16.17
C ASN A 285 -12.01 -1.59 16.08
N GLU A 286 -12.49 -1.08 17.21
CA GLU A 286 -13.63 -0.16 17.31
C GLU A 286 -13.31 1.27 16.82
N LEU A 287 -12.05 1.59 16.52
CA LEU A 287 -11.68 2.85 15.88
C LEU A 287 -12.04 2.90 14.38
N SER A 288 -12.37 1.76 13.77
CA SER A 288 -12.72 1.69 12.36
C SER A 288 -13.86 2.66 12.00
N GLY A 289 -13.63 3.52 11.01
CA GLY A 289 -14.60 4.55 10.60
C GLY A 289 -14.69 5.75 11.54
N HIS A 290 -13.89 5.80 12.61
CA HIS A 290 -13.91 6.88 13.62
C HIS A 290 -12.59 7.66 13.70
N ILE A 291 -11.58 7.27 12.92
CA ILE A 291 -10.32 8.02 12.81
C ILE A 291 -10.53 9.21 11.86
N ASP A 292 -10.25 10.41 12.36
CA ASP A 292 -10.21 11.61 11.52
C ASP A 292 -8.90 11.63 10.71
N LEU A 293 -9.01 11.53 9.39
CA LEU A 293 -7.86 11.41 8.48
C LEU A 293 -6.98 12.66 8.51
N ASP A 294 -7.56 13.84 8.32
CA ASP A 294 -6.78 15.07 8.16
C ASP A 294 -5.98 15.40 9.41
N SER A 295 -6.58 15.29 10.59
CA SER A 295 -5.87 15.56 11.83
C SER A 295 -4.85 14.48 12.17
N THR A 296 -5.09 13.22 11.80
CA THR A 296 -4.11 12.14 11.91
C THR A 296 -2.90 12.37 11.01
N VAL A 297 -3.09 12.74 9.73
CA VAL A 297 -1.99 13.01 8.79
C VAL A 297 -1.16 14.20 9.25
N ARG A 298 -1.79 15.25 9.79
CA ARG A 298 -1.10 16.42 10.34
C ARG A 298 -0.25 16.09 11.58
N ASP A 299 -0.77 15.26 12.47
CA ASP A 299 0.00 14.80 13.62
C ASP A 299 1.14 13.88 13.18
N ALA A 300 0.91 13.00 12.21
CA ALA A 300 1.95 12.14 11.64
C ALA A 300 3.06 12.95 10.95
N GLU A 301 2.72 14.01 10.20
CA GLU A 301 3.70 14.97 9.65
C GLU A 301 4.55 15.57 10.78
N ALA A 302 3.91 16.10 11.82
CA ALA A 302 4.62 16.75 12.92
C ALA A 302 5.55 15.77 13.65
N LEU A 303 5.08 14.55 13.91
CA LEU A 303 5.86 13.49 14.56
C LEU A 303 7.03 13.05 13.69
N CYS A 304 6.85 12.96 12.37
CA CYS A 304 7.91 12.62 11.42
C CYS A 304 9.00 13.70 11.39
N ILE A 305 8.62 14.97 11.40
CA ILE A 305 9.55 16.11 11.45
C ILE A 305 10.27 16.16 12.81
N GLU A 306 9.54 15.96 13.91
CA GLU A 306 10.09 15.93 15.27
C GLU A 306 11.12 14.80 15.45
N ALA A 307 10.82 13.61 14.92
CA ALA A 307 11.71 12.46 15.00
C ALA A 307 13.01 12.67 14.20
N GLY A 308 12.92 13.33 13.03
CA GLY A 308 14.06 13.63 12.17
C GLY A 308 14.95 12.41 11.89
N GLU A 309 16.26 12.60 11.96
CA GLU A 309 17.25 11.54 11.75
C GLU A 309 17.17 10.42 12.79
N ASN A 310 16.76 10.74 14.03
CA ASN A 310 16.59 9.71 15.08
C ASN A 310 15.41 8.77 14.76
N GLY A 311 14.35 9.31 14.15
CA GLY A 311 13.23 8.51 13.65
C GLY A 311 13.66 7.57 12.53
N ALA A 312 14.39 8.10 11.54
CA ALA A 312 14.95 7.28 10.46
C ALA A 312 15.90 6.19 10.98
N ALA A 313 16.79 6.52 11.92
CA ALA A 313 17.70 5.57 12.55
C ALA A 313 17.00 4.48 13.40
N SER A 314 15.75 4.72 13.82
CA SER A 314 14.94 3.76 14.58
C SER A 314 14.30 2.68 13.69
N ILE A 315 14.32 2.85 12.37
CA ILE A 315 13.73 1.93 11.40
C ILE A 315 14.84 1.07 10.81
N PRO A 316 14.83 -0.27 11.01
CA PRO A 316 15.86 -1.14 10.45
C PRO A 316 15.94 -1.05 8.92
N PRO A 317 17.14 -1.07 8.31
CA PRO A 317 17.28 -1.15 6.86
C PRO A 317 16.53 -2.35 6.26
N GLY A 318 15.94 -2.16 5.09
CA GLY A 318 15.12 -3.19 4.42
C GLY A 318 13.72 -3.37 5.01
N THR A 319 13.31 -2.57 6.01
CA THR A 319 11.92 -2.56 6.49
C THR A 319 10.98 -2.07 5.40
N PRO A 320 9.92 -2.82 5.02
CA PRO A 320 8.95 -2.39 4.02
C PRO A 320 8.32 -1.03 4.37
N PRO A 321 8.03 -0.16 3.37
CA PRO A 321 7.99 -0.41 1.93
C PRO A 321 9.32 -0.14 1.20
N SER A 322 10.44 0.00 1.91
CA SER A 322 11.73 0.10 1.23
C SER A 322 11.95 -1.13 0.36
N LEU A 323 12.52 -0.93 -0.82
CA LEU A 323 12.84 -2.04 -1.72
C LEU A 323 13.75 -3.04 -0.98
N PRO A 324 13.58 -4.35 -1.21
CA PRO A 324 14.47 -5.35 -0.67
C PRO A 324 15.93 -4.97 -0.98
N LEU A 325 16.80 -5.06 0.02
CA LEU A 325 18.24 -4.96 -0.23
C LEU A 325 18.57 -6.11 -1.18
N ASP A 326 19.22 -5.80 -2.29
CA ASP A 326 19.60 -6.77 -3.30
C ASP A 326 20.61 -7.74 -2.65
N ASP A 327 20.13 -8.83 -2.06
CA ASP A 327 20.96 -9.95 -1.62
C ASP A 327 21.46 -10.58 -2.92
N GLY A 328 22.59 -10.09 -3.46
CA GLY A 328 23.20 -10.38 -4.77
C GLY A 328 23.24 -11.84 -5.23
N THR A 329 22.06 -12.42 -5.40
CA THR A 329 21.75 -13.82 -5.66
C THR A 329 20.51 -13.88 -6.55
N LEU A 330 20.48 -13.03 -7.57
CA LEU A 330 19.81 -13.34 -8.81
C LEU A 330 20.90 -13.38 -9.87
N TYR A 331 21.18 -14.61 -10.33
CA TYR A 331 21.88 -15.04 -11.54
C TYR A 331 22.85 -14.02 -12.17
N PRO A 332 24.14 -14.36 -12.36
CA PRO A 332 25.00 -13.52 -13.17
C PRO A 332 24.31 -13.30 -14.53
N GLN A 333 24.10 -12.05 -14.90
CA GLN A 333 23.91 -11.67 -16.28
C GLN A 333 25.13 -12.19 -17.02
N GLU A 334 24.97 -13.29 -17.76
CA GLU A 334 25.91 -13.63 -18.83
C GLU A 334 25.71 -12.59 -19.93
N ASP A 335 26.37 -11.45 -19.76
CA ASP A 335 26.75 -10.59 -20.86
C ASP A 335 27.77 -11.33 -21.74
N ASP A 336 27.51 -11.29 -23.04
CA ASP A 336 28.43 -11.48 -24.16
C ASP A 336 29.37 -12.70 -24.16
N VAL A 337 29.00 -13.73 -24.94
CA VAL A 337 29.98 -14.47 -25.76
C VAL A 337 29.38 -14.82 -27.14
N LEU A 338 29.80 -14.04 -28.14
CA LEU A 338 30.00 -14.31 -29.58
C LEU A 338 28.95 -15.09 -30.39
#